data_AF-A0A1X2FZC6-F1
#
_entry.id   AF-A0A1X2FZC6-F1
#
_cell.length_a   1.000
_cell.length_b   1.000
_cell.length_c   1.000
_cell.angle_alpha   90.00
_cell.angle_beta   90.00
_cell.angle_gamma   90.00
#
_symmetry.space_group_name_H-M   'P 1'
#
loop_
_entity.id
_entity.type
_entity.pdbx_description
1 polymer ?
#
loop_
_entity_poly.entity_id
_entity_poly.type
_entity_poly.pdbx_seq_one_letter_code
_entity_poly.pdbx_strand_id
1 'polypeptide(L)' 'MEEMKKRFEEASKVLRQTVDISFAEYAKDKSTKNEIVKLWQKTINDFLQYAVKMSEKHQAKELYKSIARALIFGK' A
#
# COMPACT_ATOMS: atom_id res chain seq x y z
N MET A 1 -5.21 20.37 -1.91
CA MET A 1 -5.64 19.58 -0.72
C MET A 1 -6.87 18.75 -0.99
N GLU A 2 -7.97 19.32 -1.53
CA GLU A 2 -9.18 18.54 -1.82
C GLU A 2 -8.98 17.41 -2.85
N GLU A 3 -8.26 17.67 -3.94
CA GLU A 3 -7.91 16.62 -4.90
C GLU A 3 -7.08 15.50 -4.27
N MET A 4 -6.11 15.85 -3.42
CA MET A 4 -5.30 14.89 -2.68
C MET A 4 -6.17 14.00 -1.79
N LYS A 5 -7.11 14.56 -1.03
CA LYS A 5 -8.06 13.80 -0.20
C LYS A 5 -8.86 12.79 -1.04
N LYS A 6 -9.43 13.22 -2.16
CA LYS A 6 -10.17 12.34 -3.09
C LYS A 6 -9.32 11.17 -3.57
N ARG A 7 -8.05 11.41 -3.93
CA ARG A 7 -7.13 10.34 -4.33
C ARG A 7 -6.84 9.35 -3.20
N PHE A 8 -6.73 9.81 -1.96
CA PHE A 8 -6.57 8.91 -0.80
C PHE A 8 -7.84 8.10 -0.51
N GLU A 9 -9.03 8.68 -0.69
CA GLU A 9 -10.30 7.97 -0.57
C GLU A 9 -10.45 6.88 -1.64
N GLU A 10 -10.10 7.20 -2.89
CA GLU A 10 -10.05 6.25 -4.01
C GLU A 10 -9.06 5.11 -3.71
N ALA A 11 -7.85 5.43 -3.26
CA ALA A 11 -6.84 4.44 -2.89
C ALA A 11 -7.34 3.52 -1.75
N SER A 12 -7.97 4.10 -0.72
CA SER A 12 -8.57 3.33 0.38
C SER A 12 -9.69 2.40 -0.09
N LYS A 13 -10.51 2.83 -1.06
CA LYS A 13 -11.55 1.98 -1.67
C LYS A 13 -10.93 0.81 -2.42
N VAL A 14 -9.92 1.07 -3.25
CA VAL A 14 -9.23 0.01 -4.01
C VAL A 14 -8.56 -0.99 -3.08
N LEU A 15 -7.84 -0.53 -2.05
CA LEU A 15 -7.18 -1.41 -1.08
C LEU A 15 -8.17 -2.32 -0.34
N ARG A 16 -9.35 -1.80 0.07
CA ARG A 16 -10.41 -2.61 0.68
C ARG A 16 -10.92 -3.69 -0.27
N GLN A 17 -11.19 -3.34 -1.53
CA GLN A 17 -11.60 -4.31 -2.53
C GLN A 17 -10.52 -5.38 -2.79
N THR A 18 -9.24 -5.00 -2.80
CA THR A 18 -8.12 -5.96 -2.93
C THR A 18 -8.04 -6.89 -1.73
N VAL A 19 -8.31 -6.41 -0.51
CA VAL A 19 -8.42 -7.27 0.68
C VAL A 19 -9.57 -8.27 0.52
N ASP A 20 -10.76 -7.81 0.14
CA ASP A 20 -11.92 -8.70 -0.05
C ASP A 20 -11.62 -9.81 -1.07
N ILE A 21 -10.99 -9.46 -2.20
CA ILE A 21 -10.58 -10.43 -3.23
C ILE A 21 -9.53 -11.40 -2.68
N SER A 22 -8.52 -10.90 -1.96
CA SER A 22 -7.47 -11.75 -1.36
C SER A 22 -8.07 -12.80 -0.43
N PHE A 23 -9.03 -12.41 0.40
CA PHE A 23 -9.69 -13.32 1.32
C PHE A 23 -10.65 -14.28 0.61
N ALA A 24 -11.34 -13.83 -0.43
CA ALA A 24 -12.18 -14.69 -1.26
C ALA A 24 -11.36 -15.78 -1.97
N GLU A 25 -10.21 -15.44 -2.56
CA GLU A 25 -9.31 -16.42 -3.18
C GLU A 25 -8.73 -17.41 -2.16
N TYR A 26 -8.29 -16.91 -0.99
CA TYR A 26 -7.84 -17.77 0.10
C TYR A 26 -8.96 -18.68 0.67
N ALA A 27 -10.22 -18.24 0.61
CA ALA A 27 -11.36 -19.06 1.02
C ALA A 27 -11.61 -20.23 0.06
N LYS A 28 -11.40 -20.02 -1.25
CA LYS A 28 -11.52 -21.05 -2.28
C LYS A 28 -10.39 -22.08 -2.19
N ASP A 29 -9.15 -21.61 -2.06
CA ASP A 29 -7.98 -22.48 -1.95
C ASP A 29 -6.96 -21.92 -0.96
N LYS A 30 -6.70 -22.68 0.12
CA LYS A 30 -5.75 -22.30 1.18
C LYS A 30 -4.30 -22.31 0.71
N SER A 31 -3.97 -23.03 -0.37
CA SER A 31 -2.62 -23.11 -0.93
C SER A 31 -2.16 -21.76 -1.53
N THR A 32 -3.11 -20.93 -1.96
CA THR A 32 -2.87 -19.60 -2.57
C THR A 32 -2.26 -18.57 -1.61
N LYS A 33 -2.22 -18.85 -0.29
CA LYS A 33 -1.69 -17.93 0.74
C LYS A 33 -0.37 -17.27 0.34
N ASN A 34 0.60 -18.07 -0.10
CA ASN A 34 1.94 -17.56 -0.41
C ASN A 34 1.94 -16.67 -1.65
N GLU A 35 1.07 -16.93 -2.63
CA GLU A 35 0.92 -16.11 -3.82
C GLU A 35 0.26 -14.77 -3.49
N ILE A 36 -0.81 -14.79 -2.71
CA ILE A 36 -1.48 -13.58 -2.20
C ILE A 36 -0.48 -12.70 -1.43
N VAL A 37 0.30 -13.30 -0.51
CA VAL A 37 1.34 -12.57 0.25
C VAL A 37 2.39 -11.97 -0.68
N LYS A 38 2.84 -12.69 -1.72
CA LYS A 38 3.79 -12.16 -2.71
C LYS A 38 3.24 -10.95 -3.46
N LEU A 39 1.96 -10.96 -3.83
CA LEU A 39 1.31 -9.83 -4.48
C LEU A 39 1.31 -8.59 -3.58
N TRP A 40 0.89 -8.75 -2.31
CA TRP A 40 0.93 -7.67 -1.33
C TRP A 40 2.35 -7.13 -1.10
N GLN A 41 3.34 -8.01 -0.96
CA GLN A 41 4.75 -7.63 -0.80
C GLN A 41 5.25 -6.81 -1.99
N LYS A 42 4.94 -7.26 -3.22
CA LYS A 42 5.32 -6.53 -4.43
C LYS A 42 4.69 -5.14 -4.47
N THR A 43 3.38 -5.04 -4.23
CA THR A 43 2.66 -3.75 -4.24
C THR A 43 3.20 -2.78 -3.19
N ILE A 44 3.44 -3.24 -1.96
CA ILE A 44 3.99 -2.40 -0.88
C ILE A 44 5.42 -1.96 -1.20
N ASN A 45 6.25 -2.87 -1.72
CA ASN A 45 7.63 -2.55 -2.08
C ASN A 45 7.68 -1.51 -3.21
N ASP A 46 6.89 -1.67 -4.27
CA ASP A 46 6.83 -0.73 -5.39
C ASP A 46 6.41 0.67 -4.91
N PHE A 47 5.41 0.74 -4.01
CA PHE A 47 5.00 1.99 -3.35
C PHE A 47 6.14 2.63 -2.54
N LEU A 48 6.80 1.87 -1.66
CA LEU A 48 7.86 2.40 -0.81
C LEU A 48 9.07 2.86 -1.62
N GLN A 49 9.47 2.12 -2.65
CA GLN A 49 10.56 2.51 -3.54
C GLN A 49 10.24 3.84 -4.25
N TYR A 50 9.00 4.01 -4.71
CA TYR A 50 8.59 5.28 -5.31
C TYR A 50 8.58 6.42 -4.28
N ALA A 51 8.10 6.18 -3.06
CA ALA A 51 8.12 7.18 -1.99
C ALA A 51 9.54 7.61 -1.61
N VAL A 52 10.51 6.68 -1.55
CA VAL A 52 11.93 6.99 -1.36
C VAL A 52 12.42 7.90 -2.47
N LYS A 53 12.22 7.52 -3.73
CA LYS A 53 12.66 8.30 -4.91
C LYS A 53 12.09 9.73 -4.89
N MET A 54 10.82 9.88 -4.54
CA MET A 54 10.20 11.21 -4.41
C MET A 54 10.77 12.00 -3.24
N SER A 55 11.04 11.34 -2.11
CA SER A 55 11.67 12.01 -0.97
C SER A 55 13.07 12.54 -1.27
N GLU A 56 13.86 11.81 -2.06
CA GLU A 56 15.18 12.24 -2.51
C GLU A 56 15.07 13.43 -3.47
N LYS A 57 14.19 13.33 -4.47
CA LYS A 57 13.94 14.38 -5.45
C LYS A 57 13.52 15.71 -4.81
N HIS A 58 12.73 15.65 -3.75
CA HIS A 58 12.19 16.83 -3.05
C HIS A 58 12.91 17.17 -1.75
N GLN A 59 14.03 16.50 -1.43
CA GLN A 59 14.75 16.66 -0.14
C GLN A 59 13.86 16.48 1.11
N ALA A 60 12.82 15.66 1.00
CA ALA A 60 11.76 15.49 2.00
C ALA A 60 11.86 14.14 2.74
N LYS A 61 13.05 13.77 3.22
CA LYS A 61 13.30 12.48 3.89
C LYS A 61 12.39 12.25 5.10
N GLU A 62 12.10 13.30 5.88
CA GLU A 62 11.20 13.20 7.04
C GLU A 62 9.76 12.86 6.63
N LEU A 63 9.29 13.34 5.48
CA LEU A 63 7.97 12.99 4.96
C LEU A 63 7.91 11.49 4.59
N TYR A 64 8.94 10.96 3.93
CA TYR A 64 9.01 9.53 3.66
C TYR A 64 9.02 8.68 4.94
N LYS A 65 9.81 9.07 5.95
CA LYS A 65 9.82 8.36 7.25
C LYS A 65 8.43 8.34 7.88
N SER A 66 7.70 9.45 7.84
CA SER A 66 6.33 9.54 8.34
C SER A 66 5.36 8.66 7.54
N ILE A 67 5.46 8.66 6.20
CA ILE A 67 4.64 7.78 5.35
C ILE A 67 4.92 6.31 5.64
N ALA A 68 6.19 5.90 5.74
CA ALA A 68 6.57 4.53 6.04
C ALA A 68 6.07 4.07 7.42
N ARG A 69 6.15 4.94 8.44
CA ARG A 69 5.57 4.66 9.77
C ARG A 69 4.06 4.51 9.72
N ALA A 70 3.36 5.43 9.05
CA ALA A 70 1.90 5.36 8.91
C ALA A 70 1.45 4.08 8.18
N LEU A 71 2.23 3.61 7.20
CA LEU A 71 1.94 2.35 6.49
C LEU A 71 2.08 1.12 7.40
N ILE A 72 3.08 1.09 8.28
CA ILE A 72 3.37 -0.05 9.16
C ILE A 72 2.43 -0.07 10.37
N PHE A 73 2.15 1.09 10.96
CA PHE A 73 1.47 1.19 12.25
C PHE A 73 0.04 1.72 12.18
N GLY A 74 -0.38 2.29 11.05
CA GLY A 74 -1.70 2.94 10.92
C GLY A 74 -1.87 4.19 11.80
N LYS A 75 -0.77 4.73 12.34
CA LYS A 75 -0.72 5.92 13.22
C LYS A 75 0.60 6.67 13.05
#